data_AF-A0A3L7JFH8-F1
#
_entry.id   AF-A0A3L7JFH8-F1
#
_cell.length_a   1.000
_cell.length_b   1.000
_cell.length_c   1.000
_cell.angle_alpha   90.00
_cell.angle_beta   90.00
_cell.angle_gamma   90.00
#
_symmetry.space_group_name_H-M   'P 1'
#
loop_
_entity.id
_entity.type
_entity.pdbx_description
1 polymer ?
#
loop_
_entity_poly.entity_id
_entity_poly.type
_entity_poly.pdbx_seq_one_letter_code
_entity_poly.pdbx_strand_id
1 'polypeptide(L)'
;MTVAGQADELLLTETSEGFIFRMEEGGHRMMVTIAWDALITLGAPMDPDRQRQFVRRRIPAFKMIARAPEFKNDRLRGRLRLSRRHMIALADSYD
;
A
#
# COMPACT_ATOMS: atom_id res chain seq x y z
N MET A 1 20.46 -3.06 24.01
CA MET A 1 20.30 -3.77 22.72
C MET A 1 18.88 -3.54 22.24
N THR A 2 18.69 -2.59 21.34
CA THR A 2 17.38 -2.37 20.70
C THR A 2 17.68 -2.30 19.22
N VAL A 3 17.74 -3.46 18.58
CA VAL A 3 17.76 -3.52 17.12
C VAL A 3 16.33 -3.16 16.73
N ALA A 4 16.08 -1.86 16.56
CA ALA A 4 14.96 -1.38 15.78
C ALA A 4 15.12 -2.07 14.42
N GLY A 5 14.36 -3.14 14.20
CA GLY A 5 14.32 -3.84 12.93
C GLY A 5 14.16 -2.79 11.86
N GLN A 6 15.15 -2.75 10.96
CA GLN A 6 15.27 -1.82 9.83
C GLN A 6 13.89 -1.40 9.39
N ALA A 7 13.59 -0.11 9.58
CA ALA A 7 12.46 0.52 8.95
C ALA A 7 12.53 0.12 7.47
N ASP A 8 11.56 -0.70 7.03
CA ASP A 8 11.06 -0.73 5.67
C ASP A 8 11.27 0.66 5.09
N GLU A 9 12.29 0.84 4.24
CA GLU A 9 12.60 2.14 3.68
C GLU A 9 11.46 2.45 2.72
N LEU A 10 10.47 3.14 3.27
CA LEU A 10 9.16 3.29 2.70
C LEU A 10 9.27 4.39 1.66
N LEU A 11 9.76 4.00 0.48
CA LEU A 11 9.91 4.89 -0.66
C LEU A 11 8.52 5.19 -1.19
N LEU A 12 7.86 6.17 -0.57
CA LEU A 12 6.56 6.66 -0.99
C LEU A 12 6.76 7.62 -2.16
N THR A 13 6.76 7.06 -3.36
CA THR A 13 6.91 7.84 -4.60
C THR A 13 5.56 8.09 -5.20
N GLU A 14 5.26 9.36 -5.44
CA GLU A 14 4.10 9.77 -6.20
C GLU A 14 4.37 9.57 -7.71
N THR A 15 3.40 9.01 -8.41
CA THR A 15 3.46 8.74 -9.85
C THR A 15 2.17 9.19 -10.51
N SER A 16 2.14 9.21 -11.84
CA SER A 16 0.90 9.46 -12.60
C SER A 16 -0.22 8.47 -12.28
N GLU A 17 0.10 7.28 -11.76
CA GLU A 17 -0.87 6.24 -11.46
C GLU A 17 -1.32 6.21 -10.00
N GLY A 18 -0.58 6.86 -9.10
CA GLY A 18 -0.85 6.87 -7.65
C GLY A 18 0.43 6.89 -6.83
N PHE A 19 0.34 6.42 -5.58
CA PHE A 19 1.50 6.29 -4.70
C PHE A 19 2.08 4.89 -4.75
N ILE A 20 3.39 4.79 -4.92
CA ILE A 20 4.12 3.53 -4.84
C ILE A 20 4.81 3.46 -3.50
N PHE A 21 4.77 2.30 -2.85
CA PHE A 21 5.68 1.98 -1.77
C PHE A 21 6.32 0.61 -1.99
N ARG A 22 7.51 0.42 -1.41
CA ARG A 22 8.18 -0.87 -1.38
C ARG A 22 7.81 -1.59 -0.08
N MET A 23 7.55 -2.89 -0.17
CA MET A 23 7.48 -3.77 0.98
C MET A 23 8.42 -4.96 0.82
N GLU A 24 8.95 -5.42 1.93
CA GLU A 24 9.73 -6.66 2.01
C GLU A 24 9.00 -7.67 2.90
N GLU A 25 8.83 -8.90 2.41
CA GLU A 25 8.17 -9.98 3.14
C GLU A 25 8.91 -11.29 2.89
N GLY A 26 9.45 -11.92 3.94
CA GLY A 26 10.10 -13.23 3.84
C GLY A 26 11.27 -13.28 2.86
N GLY A 27 11.99 -12.17 2.65
CA GLY A 27 13.08 -12.06 1.68
C GLY A 27 12.65 -11.71 0.25
N HIS A 28 11.34 -11.60 -0.02
CA HIS A 28 10.80 -11.13 -1.29
C HIS A 28 10.49 -9.63 -1.23
N ARG A 29 11.01 -8.89 -2.20
CA ARG A 29 10.72 -7.46 -2.39
C ARG A 29 9.55 -7.31 -3.35
N MET A 30 8.58 -6.50 -2.96
CA MET A 30 7.43 -6.17 -3.79
C MET A 30 7.22 -4.66 -3.84
N MET A 31 6.92 -4.15 -5.04
CA MET A 31 6.41 -2.80 -5.24
C MET A 31 4.89 -2.83 -5.19
N VAL A 32 4.29 -1.99 -4.35
CA VAL A 32 2.84 -1.84 -4.23
C VAL A 32 2.46 -0.46 -4.71
N THR A 33 1.62 -0.40 -5.74
CA THR A 33 1.04 0.84 -6.26
C THR A 33 -0.36 1.00 -5.70
N ILE A 34 -0.59 2.04 -4.89
CA ILE A 34 -1.90 2.48 -4.46
C ILE A 34 -2.41 3.46 -5.50
N ALA A 35 -3.34 3.00 -6.34
CA ALA A 35 -3.84 3.78 -7.45
C ALA A 35 -4.68 4.97 -6.97
N TRP A 36 -4.73 6.05 -7.76
CA TRP A 36 -5.54 7.23 -7.42
C TRP A 36 -7.01 6.90 -7.15
N ASP A 37 -7.60 5.99 -7.91
CA ASP A 37 -8.99 5.56 -7.74
C ASP A 37 -9.22 4.83 -6.40
N ALA A 38 -8.21 4.13 -5.89
CA ALA A 38 -8.24 3.53 -4.56
C ALA A 38 -8.29 4.62 -3.48
N LEU A 39 -7.46 5.66 -3.61
CA LEU A 39 -7.40 6.77 -2.65
C LEU A 39 -8.69 7.59 -2.63
N ILE A 40 -9.26 7.85 -3.81
CA ILE A 40 -10.58 8.51 -3.93
C ILE A 40 -11.65 7.67 -3.22
N THR A 41 -11.65 6.35 -3.41
CA THR A 41 -12.59 5.44 -2.76
C THR A 41 -12.45 5.46 -1.23
N LEU A 42 -11.22 5.60 -0.72
CA LEU A 42 -10.95 5.70 0.71
C LEU A 42 -11.22 7.11 1.29
N GLY A 43 -11.68 8.07 0.50
CA GLY A 43 -11.90 9.45 0.95
C GLY A 43 -10.61 10.19 1.27
N ALA A 44 -9.52 9.90 0.54
CA ALA A 44 -8.26 10.61 0.73
C ALA A 44 -8.44 12.11 0.42
N PRO A 45 -7.82 13.00 1.22
CA PRO A 45 -7.88 14.44 0.96
C PRO A 45 -7.22 14.78 -0.38
N MET A 46 -7.68 15.85 -1.03
CA MET A 46 -7.12 16.36 -2.29
C MET A 46 -5.82 17.14 -2.10
N ASP A 47 -5.58 17.64 -0.89
CA ASP A 47 -4.33 18.33 -0.55
C ASP A 47 -3.15 17.34 -0.54
N PRO A 48 -2.08 17.58 -1.31
CA PRO A 48 -1.02 16.59 -1.57
C PRO A 48 -0.24 16.20 -0.31
N ASP A 49 0.01 17.14 0.60
CA ASP A 49 0.70 16.88 1.87
C ASP A 49 -0.16 16.03 2.81
N ARG A 50 -1.45 16.40 2.96
CA ARG A 50 -2.42 15.62 3.74
C ARG A 50 -2.65 14.25 3.11
N GLN A 51 -2.63 14.14 1.79
CA GLN A 51 -2.79 12.87 1.08
C GLN A 51 -1.59 11.96 1.29
N ARG A 52 -0.37 12.49 1.21
CA ARG A 52 0.86 11.77 1.55
C ARG A 52 0.82 11.28 3.00
N GLN A 53 0.36 12.11 3.94
CA GLN A 53 0.19 11.70 5.33
C GLN A 53 -0.91 10.64 5.50
N PHE A 54 -2.02 10.77 4.78
CA PHE A 54 -3.12 9.81 4.75
C PHE A 54 -2.65 8.43 4.30
N VAL A 55 -1.87 8.38 3.22
CA VAL A 55 -1.27 7.15 2.69
C VAL A 55 -0.28 6.59 3.70
N ARG A 56 0.62 7.42 4.24
CA ARG A 56 1.61 7.00 5.25
C ARG A 56 0.97 6.29 6.44
N ARG A 57 -0.12 6.84 6.97
CA ARG A 57 -0.85 6.25 8.10
C ARG A 57 -1.50 4.91 7.76
N ARG A 58 -1.79 4.65 6.48
CA ARG A 58 -2.50 3.45 6.00
C ARG A 58 -1.60 2.39 5.39
N ILE A 59 -0.28 2.61 5.31
CA ILE A 59 0.65 1.59 4.81
C ILE A 59 0.52 0.25 5.53
N PRO A 60 0.33 0.17 6.87
CA PRO A 60 0.10 -1.11 7.53
C PRO A 60 -1.12 -1.86 6.98
N ALA A 61 -2.22 -1.15 6.71
CA ALA A 61 -3.42 -1.73 6.11
C ALA A 61 -3.17 -2.16 4.66
N PHE A 62 -2.49 -1.34 3.85
CA PHE A 62 -2.11 -1.72 2.49
C PHE A 62 -1.18 -2.93 2.44
N LYS A 63 -0.25 -3.05 3.40
CA LYS A 63 0.58 -4.24 3.57
C LYS A 63 -0.28 -5.46 3.86
N MET A 64 -1.21 -5.37 4.81
CA MET A 64 -2.13 -6.47 5.12
C MET A 64 -2.90 -6.96 3.90
N ILE A 65 -3.47 -6.04 3.10
CA ILE A 65 -4.11 -6.40 1.82
C ILE A 65 -3.11 -7.13 0.92
N ALA A 66 -1.92 -6.56 0.74
CA ALA A 66 -0.91 -7.12 -0.14
C ALA A 66 -0.43 -8.53 0.28
N ARG A 67 -0.63 -8.91 1.55
CA ARG A 67 -0.37 -10.27 2.07
C ARG A 67 -1.50 -11.26 1.79
N ALA A 68 -2.67 -10.79 1.34
CA ALA A 68 -3.82 -11.66 1.14
C ALA A 68 -3.49 -12.80 0.15
N PRO A 69 -4.11 -13.98 0.31
CA PRO A 69 -3.80 -15.15 -0.52
C PRO A 69 -4.03 -14.90 -2.02
N GLU A 70 -5.01 -14.06 -2.35
CA GLU A 70 -5.34 -13.69 -3.73
C GLU A 70 -4.20 -13.00 -4.48
N PHE A 71 -3.34 -12.24 -3.78
CA PHE A 71 -2.18 -11.54 -4.35
C PHE A 71 -0.88 -12.36 -4.28
N LYS A 72 -0.96 -13.67 -4.02
CA LYS A 72 0.23 -14.54 -4.00
C LYS A 72 1.00 -14.47 -5.33
N ASN A 73 0.29 -14.46 -6.46
CA ASN A 73 0.94 -14.36 -7.78
C ASN A 73 1.62 -13.01 -8.01
N ASP A 74 1.00 -11.91 -7.57
CA ASP A 74 1.56 -10.56 -7.64
C ASP A 74 2.81 -10.41 -6.76
N ARG A 75 2.80 -11.01 -5.56
CA ARG A 75 3.96 -11.12 -4.68
C ARG A 75 5.12 -11.86 -5.33
N LEU A 76 4.84 -12.99 -5.98
CA LEU A 76 5.87 -13.74 -6.73
C LEU A 76 6.42 -12.94 -7.91
N ARG A 77 5.60 -12.09 -8.54
CA ARG A 77 6.02 -11.17 -9.61
C ARG A 77 6.71 -9.91 -9.09
N GLY A 78 6.68 -9.67 -7.77
CA GLY A 78 7.27 -8.50 -7.12
C GLY A 78 6.54 -7.18 -7.41
N ARG A 79 5.30 -7.21 -7.94
CA ARG A 79 4.51 -6.01 -8.24
C ARG A 79 3.04 -6.26 -7.97
N LEU A 80 2.41 -5.33 -7.24
CA LEU A 80 0.98 -5.35 -6.94
C LEU A 80 0.38 -3.97 -7.16
N ARG A 81 -0.81 -3.90 -7.77
CA ARG A 81 -1.60 -2.67 -7.89
C ARG A 81 -2.88 -2.77 -7.08
N LEU A 82 -3.01 -1.88 -6.10
CA LEU A 82 -4.21 -1.70 -5.30
C LEU A 82 -5.10 -0.63 -5.94
N SER A 83 -6.23 -1.05 -6.52
CA SER A 83 -7.25 -0.18 -7.12
C SER A 83 -8.52 -0.18 -6.26
N ARG A 84 -9.52 0.58 -6.67
CA ARG A 84 -10.86 0.67 -6.08
C ARG A 84 -11.45 -0.69 -5.75
N ARG A 85 -11.31 -1.67 -6.65
CA ARG A 85 -11.84 -3.03 -6.45
C ARG A 85 -11.23 -3.70 -5.20
N HIS A 86 -9.95 -3.44 -4.92
CA HIS A 86 -9.25 -3.97 -3.75
C HIS A 86 -9.59 -3.18 -2.47
N MET A 87 -9.97 -1.91 -2.60
CA MET A 87 -10.38 -1.08 -1.45
C MET A 87 -11.82 -1.35 -1.00
N ILE A 88 -12.71 -1.79 -1.89
CA ILE A 88 -14.07 -2.21 -1.51
C ILE A 88 -13.99 -3.37 -0.50
N ALA A 89 -13.08 -4.32 -0.71
CA ALA A 89 -12.82 -5.40 0.24
C ALA A 89 -12.29 -4.88 1.60
N LEU A 90 -11.53 -3.78 1.59
CA LEU A 90 -11.01 -3.15 2.82
C LEU A 90 -12.08 -2.35 3.57
N ALA A 91 -13.01 -1.71 2.86
CA ALA A 91 -14.13 -0.99 3.47
C ALA A 91 -15.09 -1.96 4.19
N ASP A 92 -15.28 -3.17 3.66
CA ASP A 92 -16.15 -4.20 4.25
C ASP A 92 -15.51 -4.91 5.46
N SER A 93 -14.17 -4.95 5.53
CA SER A 93 -13.43 -5.66 6.60
C SER A 93 -13.10 -4.80 7.83
N TYR A 94 -13.49 -3.53 7.85
CA TYR A 94 -13.16 -2.57 8.91
C TYR A 94 -14.39 -1.84 9.50
N ASP A 95 -15.61 -2.30 9.19
CA ASP A 95 -16.85 -1.92 9.90
C ASP A 95 -17.14 -2.88 11.06
#